data_AF-A0A7Y4RPX5-F1
#
_entry.id   AF-A0A7Y4RPX5-F1
#
_cell.length_a   1.000
_cell.length_b   1.000
_cell.length_c   1.000
_cell.angle_alpha   90.00
_cell.angle_beta   90.00
_cell.angle_gamma   90.00
#
_symmetry.space_group_name_H-M   'P 1'
#
loop_
_entity.id
_entity.type
_entity.pdbx_description
1 polymer ?
#
loop_
_entity_poly.entity_id
_entity_poly.type
_entity_poly.pdbx_seq_one_letter_code
_entity_poly.pdbx_strand_id
1 'polypeptide(L)'
;MLIIVRHQSPIRVVGESEVLAALDAPSLAEPRRMFEVDGRLFEEDIAGGHWRSSHADIRAKAGELKRLADSGPDTRLLYFGMAEAPHAIALGAYLGDERKIAVVDYDRDRDKWSWPLTDATLELRIVGMPTEVVESSGIAVLRVAVSYPILTSDVDDVIGTDRLVDILVEPIIQGGPRPGLMRSALDVDEVRQCVRKALGAIATYRPRVEVVHLFVAAPPSVCIAVGQELKLRNGPAIQTYQHRKRPEDRSLWPAIRLSAGSLSEVERPLGAEETALAAEIRSVFAETLREVVGYSLEKASRTTAFTGPWFAGLEPGVPLLRGRPFPLLPPLEALIQVGDEVALDPRLEAYAFDKDPKRVCEPPRVCRRLQSVRGWSHGQTHTVFS
;
A
#
# COMPACT_ATOMS: atom_id res chain seq x y z
N MET A 1 -17.90 10.32 24.72
CA MET A 1 -18.40 9.93 23.38
C MET A 1 -17.42 8.91 22.82
N LEU A 2 -17.93 7.83 22.21
CA LEU A 2 -17.11 6.79 21.60
C LEU A 2 -17.09 6.96 20.08
N ILE A 3 -15.91 7.06 19.46
CA ILE A 3 -15.77 6.96 18.01
C ILE A 3 -15.23 5.58 17.67
N ILE A 4 -15.99 4.86 16.85
CA ILE A 4 -15.65 3.53 16.38
C ILE A 4 -15.11 3.67 14.97
N VAL A 5 -13.80 3.42 14.82
CA VAL A 5 -13.10 3.49 13.55
C VAL A 5 -13.16 2.12 12.89
N ARG A 6 -13.81 2.02 11.73
CA ARG A 6 -13.87 0.82 10.89
C ARG A 6 -12.96 1.01 9.69
N HIS A 7 -11.84 0.31 9.65
CA HIS A 7 -10.87 0.40 8.58
C HIS A 7 -11.04 -0.78 7.62
N GLN A 8 -11.72 -0.50 6.52
CA GLN A 8 -12.11 -1.47 5.51
C GLN A 8 -10.92 -1.86 4.63
N SER A 9 -10.94 -3.09 4.16
CA SER A 9 -10.00 -3.61 3.16
C SER A 9 -10.75 -4.43 2.12
N PRO A 10 -10.14 -4.69 0.95
CA PRO A 10 -10.68 -5.65 -0.01
C PRO A 10 -10.82 -7.07 0.54
N ILE A 11 -10.01 -7.43 1.54
CA ILE A 11 -9.99 -8.77 2.13
C ILE A 11 -11.28 -9.04 2.91
N ARG A 12 -11.75 -8.06 3.69
CA ARG A 12 -12.94 -8.18 4.52
C ARG A 12 -13.53 -6.82 4.84
N VAL A 13 -14.85 -6.74 4.71
CA VAL A 13 -15.63 -5.60 5.20
C VAL A 13 -15.88 -5.76 6.70
N VAL A 14 -15.51 -4.74 7.45
CA VAL A 14 -15.77 -4.58 8.88
C VAL A 14 -17.20 -4.03 9.06
N GLY A 15 -18.14 -4.91 9.37
CA GLY A 15 -19.56 -4.60 9.51
C GLY A 15 -19.89 -3.87 10.81
N GLU A 16 -20.97 -3.08 10.82
CA GLU A 16 -21.39 -2.38 12.04
C GLU A 16 -21.86 -3.33 13.14
N SER A 17 -22.70 -4.30 12.77
CA SER A 17 -23.28 -5.25 13.71
C SER A 17 -22.23 -6.11 14.41
N GLU A 18 -21.22 -6.57 13.68
CA GLU A 18 -20.12 -7.37 14.25
C GLU A 18 -19.24 -6.56 15.21
N VAL A 19 -19.02 -5.27 14.92
CA VAL A 19 -18.25 -4.39 15.80
C VAL A 19 -19.04 -4.05 17.05
N LEU A 20 -20.35 -3.77 16.92
CA LEU A 20 -21.21 -3.52 18.07
C LEU A 20 -21.33 -4.74 18.99
N ALA A 21 -21.33 -5.96 18.42
CA ALA A 21 -21.33 -7.20 19.18
C ALA A 21 -20.05 -7.44 20.01
N ALA A 22 -18.97 -6.73 19.69
CA ALA A 22 -17.70 -6.81 20.41
C ALA A 22 -17.61 -5.86 21.62
N LEU A 23 -18.55 -4.93 21.75
CA LEU A 23 -18.53 -3.91 22.79
C LEU A 23 -19.08 -4.46 24.12
N ASP A 24 -18.53 -3.97 25.22
CA ASP A 24 -19.11 -4.19 26.53
C ASP A 24 -20.38 -3.35 26.75
N ALA A 25 -21.18 -3.71 27.77
CA ALA A 25 -22.42 -3.02 28.07
C ALA A 25 -22.23 -1.50 28.34
N PRO A 26 -21.18 -1.06 29.06
CA PRO A 26 -20.90 0.37 29.22
C PRO A 26 -20.66 1.08 27.88
N SER A 27 -19.83 0.53 26.99
CA SER A 27 -19.53 1.14 25.68
C SER A 27 -20.76 1.19 24.77
N LEU A 28 -21.67 0.22 24.88
CA LEU A 28 -22.95 0.23 24.18
C LEU A 28 -23.92 1.31 24.67
N ALA A 29 -23.82 1.71 25.94
CA ALA A 29 -24.64 2.77 26.52
C ALA A 29 -24.12 4.18 26.21
N GLU A 30 -22.83 4.32 25.86
CA GLU A 30 -22.23 5.60 25.49
C GLU A 30 -22.75 6.13 24.12
N PRO A 31 -22.92 7.46 23.98
CA PRO A 31 -23.12 8.08 22.67
C PRO A 31 -21.94 7.73 21.75
N ARG A 32 -22.24 7.17 20.59
CA ARG A 32 -21.25 6.63 19.66
C ARG A 32 -21.40 7.19 18.26
N ARG A 33 -20.27 7.27 17.55
CA ARG A 33 -20.22 7.64 16.13
C ARG A 33 -19.36 6.63 15.38
N MET A 34 -19.90 6.12 14.27
CA MET A 34 -19.14 5.31 13.33
C MET A 34 -18.30 6.22 12.45
N PHE A 35 -17.02 5.89 12.28
CA PHE A 35 -16.10 6.56 11.37
C PHE A 35 -15.47 5.52 10.46
N GLU A 36 -15.65 5.69 9.16
CA GLU A 36 -15.18 4.73 8.17
C GLU A 36 -13.92 5.23 7.46
N VAL A 37 -12.96 4.33 7.29
CA VAL A 37 -11.78 4.51 6.45
C VAL A 37 -11.83 3.40 5.41
N ASP A 38 -12.10 3.74 4.15
CA ASP A 38 -12.36 2.75 3.11
C ASP A 38 -11.19 2.56 2.14
N GLY A 39 -10.31 1.60 2.44
CA GLY A 39 -9.18 1.27 1.57
C GLY A 39 -9.56 0.56 0.28
N ARG A 40 -10.81 0.08 0.12
CA ARG A 40 -11.25 -0.69 -1.05
C ARG A 40 -11.28 0.15 -2.32
N LEU A 41 -11.49 1.45 -2.19
CA LEU A 41 -11.50 2.41 -3.30
C LEU A 41 -10.16 2.44 -4.05
N PHE A 42 -9.09 1.96 -3.42
CA PHE A 42 -7.72 2.02 -3.95
C PHE A 42 -7.11 0.62 -4.19
N GLU A 43 -7.92 -0.44 -4.22
CA GLU A 43 -7.42 -1.82 -4.35
C GLU A 43 -6.49 -2.00 -5.56
N GLU A 44 -6.90 -1.50 -6.73
CA GLU A 44 -6.13 -1.65 -7.96
C GLU A 44 -4.80 -0.88 -7.91
N ASP A 45 -4.83 0.35 -7.39
CA ASP A 45 -3.63 1.18 -7.24
C ASP A 45 -2.66 0.57 -6.24
N ILE A 46 -3.18 0.16 -5.09
CA ILE A 46 -2.42 -0.58 -4.09
C ILE A 46 -1.82 -1.80 -4.77
N ALA A 47 -2.60 -2.65 -5.45
CA ALA A 47 -2.13 -3.84 -6.17
C ALA A 47 -1.06 -3.51 -7.24
N GLY A 48 -1.10 -2.33 -7.84
CA GLY A 48 -0.06 -1.80 -8.73
C GLY A 48 1.20 -1.30 -8.02
N GLY A 49 1.16 -1.10 -6.70
CA GLY A 49 2.26 -0.49 -5.93
C GLY A 49 2.18 1.04 -5.90
N HIS A 50 1.04 1.61 -6.29
CA HIS A 50 0.78 3.03 -6.30
C HIS A 50 0.04 3.43 -5.02
N TRP A 51 0.73 4.12 -4.13
CA TRP A 51 0.21 4.45 -2.79
C TRP A 51 -0.25 5.90 -2.64
N ARG A 52 0.02 6.76 -3.64
CA ARG A 52 -0.18 8.21 -3.49
C ARG A 52 -1.62 8.60 -3.16
N SER A 53 -2.59 8.13 -3.96
CA SER A 53 -4.01 8.46 -3.79
C SER A 53 -4.56 7.92 -2.46
N SER A 54 -4.25 6.67 -2.14
CA SER A 54 -4.69 6.06 -0.88
C SER A 54 -4.02 6.70 0.34
N HIS A 55 -2.75 7.10 0.24
CA HIS A 55 -2.06 7.83 1.31
C HIS A 55 -2.68 9.20 1.57
N ALA A 56 -3.06 9.93 0.51
CA ALA A 56 -3.76 11.21 0.62
C ALA A 56 -5.13 11.05 1.30
N ASP A 57 -5.90 10.03 0.94
CA ASP A 57 -7.19 9.73 1.60
C ASP A 57 -7.00 9.37 3.09
N ILE A 58 -6.05 8.48 3.42
CA ILE A 58 -5.74 8.15 4.82
C ILE A 58 -5.39 9.39 5.63
N ARG A 59 -4.62 10.32 5.04
CA ARG A 59 -4.28 11.60 5.68
C ARG A 59 -5.52 12.48 5.91
N ALA A 60 -6.36 12.62 4.88
CA ALA A 60 -7.60 13.40 4.98
C ALA A 60 -8.52 12.82 6.08
N LYS A 61 -8.70 11.49 6.09
CA LYS A 61 -9.47 10.76 7.10
C LYS A 61 -8.90 10.89 8.50
N ALA A 62 -7.58 10.85 8.66
CA ALA A 62 -6.94 11.11 9.95
C ALA A 62 -7.23 12.53 10.45
N GLY A 63 -7.19 13.54 9.57
CA GLY A 63 -7.53 14.92 9.89
C GLY A 63 -9.01 15.10 10.28
N GLU A 64 -9.94 14.45 9.56
CA GLU A 64 -11.37 14.41 9.92
C GLU A 64 -11.59 13.76 11.29
N LEU A 65 -10.97 12.61 11.51
CA LEU A 65 -11.08 11.85 12.75
C LEU A 65 -10.50 12.64 13.94
N LYS A 66 -9.36 13.32 13.75
CA LYS A 66 -8.77 14.20 14.78
C LYS A 66 -9.71 15.34 15.15
N ARG A 67 -10.23 16.08 14.16
CA ARG A 67 -11.22 17.16 14.41
C ARG A 67 -12.46 16.65 15.14
N LEU A 68 -12.93 15.46 14.78
CA LEU A 68 -14.07 14.84 15.44
C LEU A 68 -13.73 14.44 16.89
N ALA A 69 -12.55 13.88 17.14
CA ALA A 69 -12.09 13.51 18.48
C ALA A 69 -11.90 14.73 19.38
N ASP A 70 -11.42 15.85 18.83
CA ASP A 70 -11.15 17.09 19.55
C ASP A 70 -12.44 17.88 19.86
N SER A 71 -13.57 17.54 19.22
CA SER A 71 -14.86 18.18 19.50
C SER A 71 -15.41 17.91 20.92
N GLY A 72 -14.85 16.94 21.64
CA GLY A 72 -15.24 16.61 23.01
C GLY A 72 -14.06 16.13 23.87
N PRO A 73 -13.94 16.60 25.13
CA PRO A 73 -12.77 16.34 25.98
C PRO A 73 -12.56 14.83 26.25
N ASP A 74 -13.65 14.09 26.46
CA ASP A 74 -13.62 12.65 26.81
C ASP A 74 -13.95 11.74 25.63
N THR A 75 -13.52 12.13 24.42
CA THR A 75 -13.73 11.28 23.24
C THR A 75 -12.78 10.10 23.24
N ARG A 76 -13.31 8.88 23.18
CA ARG A 76 -12.51 7.64 23.09
C ARG A 76 -12.50 7.15 21.64
N LEU A 77 -11.36 6.63 21.20
CA LEU A 77 -11.22 6.02 19.88
C LEU A 77 -11.08 4.50 20.05
N LEU A 78 -11.91 3.75 19.33
CA LEU A 78 -11.86 2.29 19.27
C LEU A 78 -11.72 1.84 17.82
N TYR A 79 -10.65 1.12 17.51
CA TYR A 79 -10.28 0.74 16.16
C TYR A 79 -10.55 -0.74 15.89
N PHE A 80 -11.23 -0.98 14.77
CA PHE A 80 -11.47 -2.29 14.16
C PHE A 80 -11.02 -2.19 12.71
N GLY A 81 -10.09 -3.05 12.28
CA GLY A 81 -9.55 -2.92 10.94
C GLY A 81 -8.93 -4.17 10.38
N MET A 82 -9.10 -4.35 9.08
CA MET A 82 -8.44 -5.39 8.28
C MET A 82 -7.52 -4.79 7.21
N ALA A 83 -7.04 -3.57 7.45
CA ALA A 83 -6.29 -2.78 6.48
C ALA A 83 -4.88 -3.29 6.21
N GLU A 84 -4.33 -2.86 5.08
CA GLU A 84 -2.92 -3.03 4.75
C GLU A 84 -2.04 -2.39 5.83
N ALA A 85 -0.92 -3.03 6.17
CA ALA A 85 -0.04 -2.57 7.24
C ALA A 85 0.42 -1.10 7.05
N PRO A 86 0.86 -0.66 5.85
CA PRO A 86 1.20 0.75 5.58
C PRO A 86 0.06 1.73 5.89
N HIS A 87 -1.19 1.39 5.58
CA HIS A 87 -2.35 2.26 5.84
C HIS A 87 -2.65 2.39 7.33
N ALA A 88 -2.65 1.27 8.06
CA ALA A 88 -2.87 1.29 9.50
C ALA A 88 -1.75 2.08 10.22
N ILE A 89 -0.49 1.88 9.81
CA ILE A 89 0.66 2.66 10.33
C ILE A 89 0.48 4.15 10.01
N ALA A 90 0.17 4.50 8.77
CA ALA A 90 -0.01 5.90 8.37
C ALA A 90 -1.15 6.59 9.15
N LEU A 91 -2.30 5.93 9.30
CA LEU A 91 -3.43 6.43 10.08
C LEU A 91 -3.02 6.68 11.54
N GLY A 92 -2.35 5.71 12.17
CA GLY A 92 -1.84 5.86 13.54
C GLY A 92 -0.86 7.01 13.68
N ALA A 93 0.05 7.17 12.72
CA ALA A 93 1.07 8.22 12.73
C ALA A 93 0.48 9.63 12.58
N TYR A 94 -0.58 9.79 11.79
CA TYR A 94 -1.27 11.07 11.64
C TYR A 94 -2.14 11.43 12.85
N LEU A 95 -2.69 10.43 13.55
CA LEU A 95 -3.41 10.65 14.80
C LEU A 95 -2.45 10.97 15.96
N GLY A 96 -1.22 10.47 15.90
CA GLY A 96 -0.19 10.68 16.91
C GLY A 96 -0.47 9.92 18.21
N ASP A 97 0.30 10.22 19.26
CA ASP A 97 0.21 9.61 20.59
C ASP A 97 -0.59 10.43 21.62
N GLU A 98 -1.04 11.63 21.25
CA GLU A 98 -1.84 12.54 22.11
C GLU A 98 -3.09 11.86 22.68
N ARG A 99 -3.72 10.98 21.88
CA ARG A 99 -4.87 10.18 22.30
C ARG A 99 -4.63 8.72 21.95
N LYS A 100 -4.48 7.87 22.96
CA LYS A 100 -4.32 6.42 22.76
C LYS A 100 -5.56 5.84 22.11
N ILE A 101 -5.39 5.11 21.00
CA ILE A 101 -6.46 4.40 20.32
C ILE A 101 -6.57 3.01 20.96
N ALA A 102 -7.75 2.67 21.46
CA ALA A 102 -8.05 1.31 21.86
C ALA A 102 -8.23 0.46 20.60
N VAL A 103 -7.70 -0.76 20.60
CA VAL A 103 -7.73 -1.66 19.45
C VAL A 103 -8.45 -2.94 19.82
N VAL A 104 -9.20 -3.48 18.85
CA VAL A 104 -9.74 -4.83 18.90
C VAL A 104 -9.31 -5.53 17.63
N ASP A 105 -8.91 -6.79 17.77
CA ASP A 105 -8.51 -7.61 16.64
C ASP A 105 -9.55 -8.68 16.34
N TYR A 106 -9.47 -9.21 15.12
CA TYR A 106 -10.38 -10.22 14.65
C TYR A 106 -9.90 -11.61 15.06
N ASP A 107 -10.61 -12.24 15.98
CA ASP A 107 -10.36 -13.62 16.39
C ASP A 107 -10.89 -14.56 15.30
N ARG A 108 -9.97 -15.05 14.46
CA ARG A 108 -10.28 -15.94 13.34
C ARG A 108 -10.79 -17.30 13.79
N ASP A 109 -10.41 -17.76 14.98
CA ASP A 109 -10.84 -19.07 15.50
C ASP A 109 -12.30 -19.00 15.97
N ARG A 110 -12.72 -17.82 16.46
CA ARG A 110 -14.08 -17.58 16.98
C ARG A 110 -14.98 -16.79 16.03
N ASP A 111 -14.47 -16.43 14.86
CA ASP A 111 -15.13 -15.64 13.82
C ASP A 111 -15.74 -14.32 14.35
N LYS A 112 -15.08 -13.66 15.32
CA LYS A 112 -15.60 -12.41 15.93
C LYS A 112 -14.50 -11.42 16.33
N TRP A 113 -14.87 -10.15 16.43
CA TRP A 113 -14.01 -9.13 17.02
C TRP A 113 -13.96 -9.29 18.53
N SER A 114 -12.84 -9.75 19.07
CA SER A 114 -12.63 -9.83 20.52
C SER A 114 -11.18 -10.20 20.81
N TRP A 115 -10.70 -9.76 21.97
CA TRP A 115 -9.51 -10.36 22.56
C TRP A 115 -9.90 -11.64 23.31
N PRO A 116 -9.25 -12.79 23.04
CA PRO A 116 -9.55 -14.02 23.77
C PRO A 116 -9.09 -13.96 25.24
N LEU A 117 -8.15 -13.07 25.58
CA LEU A 117 -7.55 -12.91 26.90
C LEU A 117 -7.46 -11.42 27.28
N THR A 118 -7.37 -11.14 28.57
CA THR A 118 -7.18 -9.78 29.11
C THR A 118 -5.71 -9.48 29.44
N ASP A 119 -4.97 -10.48 29.89
CA ASP A 119 -3.58 -10.34 30.33
C ASP A 119 -2.60 -10.42 29.15
N ALA A 120 -1.41 -9.84 29.33
CA ALA A 120 -0.33 -10.01 28.37
C ALA A 120 0.12 -11.49 28.35
N THR A 121 0.28 -12.03 27.15
CA THR A 121 0.76 -13.39 26.87
C THR A 121 2.00 -13.41 26.00
N LEU A 122 2.35 -12.27 25.43
CA LEU A 122 3.49 -12.11 24.54
C LEU A 122 4.68 -11.51 25.29
N GLU A 123 5.82 -12.18 25.22
CA GLU A 123 7.12 -11.60 25.56
C GLU A 123 7.90 -11.30 24.29
N LEU A 124 8.51 -10.11 24.23
CA LEU A 124 9.26 -9.62 23.08
C LEU A 124 10.72 -9.37 23.45
N ARG A 125 11.61 -9.53 22.46
CA ARG A 125 12.99 -9.06 22.53
C ARG A 125 13.27 -8.02 21.46
N ILE A 126 14.26 -7.18 21.75
CA ILE A 126 14.83 -6.23 20.79
C ILE A 126 16.27 -6.64 20.50
N VAL A 127 16.58 -6.94 19.25
CA VAL A 127 17.91 -7.32 18.75
C VAL A 127 18.48 -6.15 17.94
N GLY A 128 19.81 -5.95 18.02
CA GLY A 128 20.49 -4.92 17.23
C GLY A 128 20.42 -3.50 17.80
N MET A 129 20.08 -3.36 19.09
CA MET A 129 20.09 -2.06 19.77
C MET A 129 21.49 -1.44 19.75
N PRO A 130 21.64 -0.18 19.28
CA PRO A 130 22.93 0.50 19.30
C PRO A 130 23.32 0.86 20.74
N THR A 131 24.61 0.78 21.05
CA THR A 131 25.18 1.09 22.38
C THR A 131 26.11 2.29 22.38
N GLU A 132 26.52 2.75 21.20
CA GLU A 132 27.43 3.87 20.99
C GLU A 132 26.81 4.90 20.04
N VAL A 133 27.20 6.17 20.17
CA VAL A 133 26.71 7.24 19.29
C VAL A 133 27.52 7.27 18.00
N VAL A 134 26.82 7.34 16.87
CA VAL A 134 27.42 7.50 15.53
C VAL A 134 26.79 8.72 14.87
N GLU A 135 27.62 9.71 14.51
CA GLU A 135 27.17 10.98 13.94
C GLU A 135 27.16 11.01 12.40
N SER A 136 27.46 9.91 11.72
CA SER A 136 27.34 9.87 10.26
C SER A 136 25.88 9.96 9.82
N SER A 137 25.64 10.62 8.68
CA SER A 137 24.33 10.61 8.03
C SER A 137 24.07 9.25 7.40
N GLY A 138 22.80 8.87 7.29
CA GLY A 138 22.42 7.63 6.62
C GLY A 138 21.05 7.12 7.02
N ILE A 139 20.82 5.84 6.74
CA ILE A 139 19.53 5.18 6.98
C ILE A 139 19.58 4.27 8.20
N ALA A 140 18.42 4.08 8.83
CA ALA A 140 18.20 3.10 9.87
C ALA A 140 17.12 2.11 9.47
N VAL A 141 17.16 0.91 10.03
CA VAL A 141 16.15 -0.14 9.79
C VAL A 141 15.50 -0.52 11.10
N LEU A 142 14.17 -0.59 11.10
CA LEU A 142 13.37 -1.15 12.18
C LEU A 142 12.45 -2.22 11.61
N ARG A 143 12.62 -3.45 12.08
CA ARG A 143 11.80 -4.61 11.73
C ARG A 143 10.94 -5.01 12.91
N VAL A 144 9.64 -5.15 12.70
CA VAL A 144 8.66 -5.61 13.69
C VAL A 144 8.03 -6.90 13.17
N ALA A 145 8.57 -8.03 13.61
CA ALA A 145 8.19 -9.36 13.13
C ALA A 145 7.35 -10.07 14.19
N VAL A 146 6.02 -10.00 14.06
CA VAL A 146 5.09 -10.61 15.02
C VAL A 146 4.32 -11.76 14.36
N SER A 147 3.65 -11.49 13.25
CA SER A 147 2.87 -12.46 12.50
C SER A 147 3.70 -13.30 11.54
N TYR A 148 4.80 -12.75 11.02
CA TYR A 148 5.69 -13.43 10.09
C TYR A 148 7.14 -12.96 10.28
N PRO A 149 8.14 -13.81 9.99
CA PRO A 149 9.53 -13.41 10.03
C PRO A 149 9.82 -12.36 8.93
N ILE A 150 10.72 -11.43 9.24
CA ILE A 150 11.27 -10.46 8.28
C ILE A 150 12.76 -10.73 8.17
N LEU A 151 13.17 -11.44 7.13
CA LEU A 151 14.55 -11.89 6.96
C LEU A 151 15.45 -10.71 6.61
N THR A 152 16.70 -10.73 7.11
CA THR A 152 17.67 -9.69 6.76
C THR A 152 17.95 -9.66 5.27
N SER A 153 17.99 -10.83 4.60
CA SER A 153 18.17 -10.93 3.14
C SER A 153 17.06 -10.23 2.34
N ASP A 154 15.80 -10.39 2.75
CA ASP A 154 14.68 -9.69 2.09
C ASP A 154 14.82 -8.17 2.19
N VAL A 155 15.37 -7.68 3.31
CA VAL A 155 15.61 -6.26 3.53
C VAL A 155 16.83 -5.79 2.73
N ASP A 156 17.92 -6.56 2.73
CA ASP A 156 19.13 -6.26 1.96
C ASP A 156 18.85 -6.15 0.46
N ASP A 157 17.97 -7.00 -0.08
CA ASP A 157 17.55 -6.98 -1.48
C ASP A 157 16.84 -5.67 -1.89
N VAL A 158 16.27 -4.95 -0.92
CA VAL A 158 15.46 -3.74 -1.18
C VAL A 158 16.22 -2.46 -0.88
N ILE A 159 16.96 -2.41 0.22
CA ILE A 159 17.63 -1.18 0.68
C ILE A 159 19.16 -1.27 0.72
N GLY A 160 19.75 -2.44 0.44
CA GLY A 160 21.19 -2.67 0.51
C GLY A 160 21.71 -2.82 1.94
N THR A 161 22.96 -3.28 2.09
CA THR A 161 23.54 -3.60 3.40
C THR A 161 24.14 -2.40 4.14
N ASP A 162 24.33 -1.27 3.45
CA ASP A 162 24.90 -0.05 4.05
C ASP A 162 23.84 0.72 4.84
N ARG A 163 23.81 0.50 6.16
CA ARG A 163 22.85 1.11 7.09
C ARG A 163 23.52 1.36 8.44
N LEU A 164 23.11 2.43 9.11
CA LEU A 164 23.71 2.83 10.39
C LEU A 164 23.33 1.91 11.55
N VAL A 165 22.17 1.27 11.46
CA VAL A 165 21.63 0.35 12.46
C VAL A 165 20.51 -0.52 11.86
N ASP A 166 20.39 -1.76 12.33
CA ASP A 166 19.29 -2.67 12.04
C ASP A 166 18.74 -3.24 13.34
N ILE A 167 17.53 -2.81 13.70
CA ILE A 167 16.84 -3.24 14.92
C ILE A 167 15.71 -4.20 14.56
N LEU A 168 15.64 -5.33 15.24
CA LEU A 168 14.56 -6.32 15.13
C LEU A 168 13.80 -6.44 16.45
N VAL A 169 12.48 -6.25 16.39
CA VAL A 169 11.54 -6.57 17.46
C VAL A 169 10.82 -7.86 17.08
N GLU A 170 10.92 -8.89 17.91
CA GLU A 170 10.32 -10.20 17.65
C GLU A 170 9.92 -10.94 18.95
N PRO A 171 8.98 -11.89 18.90
CA PRO A 171 8.56 -12.68 20.05
C PRO A 171 9.63 -13.67 20.53
N ILE A 172 9.72 -13.83 21.85
CA ILE A 172 10.53 -14.86 22.50
C ILE A 172 9.70 -16.14 22.60
N ILE A 173 9.55 -16.84 21.48
CA ILE A 173 8.76 -18.09 21.43
C ILE A 173 9.38 -19.13 20.52
N GLN A 174 9.23 -20.40 20.89
CA GLN A 174 9.62 -21.52 20.02
C GLN A 174 8.85 -21.45 18.70
N GLY A 175 9.59 -21.53 17.58
CA GLY A 175 9.05 -21.42 16.22
C GLY A 175 8.95 -19.98 15.69
N GLY A 176 9.25 -18.96 16.50
CA GLY A 176 9.34 -17.57 16.06
C GLY A 176 7.98 -16.91 15.71
N PRO A 177 8.03 -15.80 14.95
CA PRO A 177 6.85 -15.05 14.52
C PRO A 177 5.84 -15.92 13.76
N ARG A 178 4.56 -15.84 14.13
CA ARG A 178 3.45 -16.55 13.46
C ARG A 178 2.12 -15.85 13.68
N PRO A 179 1.11 -16.03 12.81
CA PRO A 179 -0.22 -15.46 13.02
C PRO A 179 -0.86 -15.98 14.30
N GLY A 180 -1.71 -15.15 14.93
CA GLY A 180 -2.48 -15.54 16.12
C GLY A 180 -1.71 -15.48 17.44
N LEU A 181 -0.47 -14.96 17.46
CA LEU A 181 0.28 -14.75 18.71
C LEU A 181 -0.30 -13.64 19.59
N MET A 182 -0.97 -12.64 19.01
CA MET A 182 -1.61 -11.57 19.79
C MET A 182 -2.93 -12.10 20.36
N ARG A 183 -3.09 -12.07 21.68
CA ARG A 183 -4.26 -12.61 22.39
C ARG A 183 -4.93 -11.58 23.29
N SER A 184 -4.30 -10.43 23.55
CA SER A 184 -4.88 -9.34 24.32
C SER A 184 -4.46 -7.95 23.81
N ALA A 185 -5.18 -6.92 24.26
CA ALA A 185 -4.77 -5.53 24.04
C ALA A 185 -3.43 -5.19 24.74
N LEU A 186 -3.08 -5.92 25.79
CA LEU A 186 -1.79 -5.73 26.48
C LEU A 186 -0.63 -6.27 25.64
N ASP A 187 -0.82 -7.34 24.86
CA ASP A 187 0.19 -7.80 23.88
C ASP A 187 0.52 -6.70 22.85
N VAL A 188 -0.50 -5.96 22.41
CA VAL A 188 -0.29 -4.82 21.50
C VAL A 188 0.49 -3.70 22.20
N ASP A 189 0.25 -3.48 23.48
CA ASP A 189 1.00 -2.49 24.27
C ASP A 189 2.46 -2.89 24.47
N GLU A 190 2.77 -4.17 24.65
CA GLU A 190 4.15 -4.69 24.71
C GLU A 190 4.90 -4.40 23.41
N VAL A 191 4.28 -4.64 22.24
CA VAL A 191 4.88 -4.28 20.94
C VAL A 191 5.11 -2.78 20.84
N ARG A 192 4.11 -1.98 21.23
CA ARG A 192 4.18 -0.52 21.23
C ARG A 192 5.35 -0.01 22.07
N GLN A 193 5.52 -0.54 23.28
CA GLN A 193 6.62 -0.17 24.18
C GLN A 193 7.99 -0.55 23.60
N CYS A 194 8.12 -1.73 23.01
CA CYS A 194 9.35 -2.16 22.35
C CYS A 194 9.73 -1.27 21.16
N VAL A 195 8.74 -0.91 20.34
CA VAL A 195 8.93 0.00 19.20
C VAL A 195 9.32 1.40 19.66
N ARG A 196 8.64 1.94 20.69
CA ARG A 196 9.01 3.23 21.29
C ARG A 196 10.46 3.23 21.78
N LYS A 197 10.89 2.15 22.44
CA LYS A 197 12.27 1.98 22.91
C LYS A 197 13.28 1.91 21.75
N ALA A 198 12.96 1.18 20.68
CA ALA A 198 13.79 1.09 19.49
C ALA A 198 13.93 2.45 18.78
N LEU A 199 12.83 3.16 18.56
CA LEU A 199 12.84 4.50 17.96
C LEU A 199 13.60 5.51 18.83
N GLY A 200 13.43 5.44 20.15
CA GLY A 200 14.19 6.27 21.10
C GLY A 200 15.70 6.00 21.02
N ALA A 201 16.10 4.75 20.84
CA ALA A 201 17.51 4.39 20.65
C ALA A 201 18.06 4.88 19.31
N ILE A 202 17.30 4.77 18.22
CA ILE A 202 17.69 5.35 16.93
C ILE A 202 17.92 6.86 17.09
N ALA A 203 16.97 7.57 17.70
CA ALA A 203 17.08 9.02 17.90
C ALA A 203 18.28 9.42 18.79
N THR A 204 18.58 8.61 19.81
CA THR A 204 19.68 8.89 20.76
C THR A 204 21.05 8.58 20.17
N TYR A 205 21.20 7.42 19.54
CA TYR A 205 22.49 6.89 19.12
C TYR A 205 22.81 7.13 17.64
N ARG A 206 21.82 7.51 16.83
CA ARG A 206 21.97 7.82 15.40
C ARG A 206 21.27 9.16 15.07
N PRO A 207 21.72 10.28 15.65
CA PRO A 207 21.02 11.56 15.58
C PRO A 207 20.92 12.16 14.16
N ARG A 208 21.75 11.69 13.22
CA ARG A 208 21.74 12.13 11.80
C ARG A 208 21.06 11.13 10.86
N VAL A 209 20.19 10.26 11.37
CA VAL A 209 19.37 9.40 10.50
C VAL A 209 18.44 10.26 9.66
N GLU A 210 18.45 10.02 8.35
CA GLU A 210 17.59 10.73 7.39
C GLU A 210 16.24 10.01 7.23
N VAL A 211 16.29 8.68 7.18
CA VAL A 211 15.13 7.81 6.97
C VAL A 211 15.23 6.57 7.84
N VAL A 212 14.13 6.21 8.49
CA VAL A 212 13.93 4.89 9.09
C VAL A 212 13.09 4.05 8.14
N HIS A 213 13.66 2.96 7.65
CA HIS A 213 12.95 1.94 6.89
C HIS A 213 12.23 1.01 7.87
N LEU A 214 10.91 1.12 7.90
CA LEU A 214 10.04 0.41 8.83
C LEU A 214 9.35 -0.76 8.13
N PHE A 215 9.75 -1.97 8.51
CA PHE A 215 9.14 -3.21 8.04
C PHE A 215 8.28 -3.81 9.15
N VAL A 216 6.99 -3.99 8.91
CA VAL A 216 6.06 -4.52 9.91
C VAL A 216 5.31 -5.71 9.35
N ALA A 217 5.43 -6.83 10.02
CA ALA A 217 4.65 -8.03 9.78
C ALA A 217 3.86 -8.34 11.05
N ALA A 218 2.74 -7.67 11.22
CA ALA A 218 1.89 -7.76 12.40
C ALA A 218 0.41 -7.54 12.03
N PRO A 219 -0.55 -7.88 12.92
CA PRO A 219 -1.96 -7.58 12.68
C PRO A 219 -2.23 -6.06 12.61
N PRO A 220 -3.32 -5.62 11.97
CA PRO A 220 -3.64 -4.19 11.84
C PRO A 220 -3.75 -3.44 13.18
N SER A 221 -4.17 -4.14 14.24
CA SER A 221 -4.22 -3.65 15.63
C SER A 221 -2.84 -3.19 16.13
N VAL A 222 -1.78 -3.93 15.80
CA VAL A 222 -0.39 -3.58 16.10
C VAL A 222 0.11 -2.49 15.17
N CYS A 223 -0.20 -2.57 13.88
CA CYS A 223 0.24 -1.59 12.88
C CYS A 223 -0.21 -0.16 13.22
N ILE A 224 -1.47 0.02 13.63
CA ILE A 224 -1.95 1.35 14.06
C ILE A 224 -1.26 1.82 15.35
N ALA A 225 -1.05 0.92 16.31
CA ALA A 225 -0.35 1.24 17.55
C ALA A 225 1.10 1.67 17.30
N VAL A 226 1.81 0.96 16.41
CA VAL A 226 3.16 1.31 15.94
C VAL A 226 3.15 2.68 15.26
N GLY A 227 2.14 2.95 14.43
CA GLY A 227 1.94 4.26 13.81
C GLY A 227 1.92 5.40 14.84
N GLN A 228 1.16 5.25 15.94
CA GLN A 228 1.07 6.29 16.98
C GLN A 228 2.42 6.64 17.62
N GLU A 229 3.40 5.74 17.59
CA GLU A 229 4.74 5.99 18.16
C GLU A 229 5.67 6.76 17.19
N LEU A 230 5.26 6.97 15.94
CA LEU A 230 6.04 7.68 14.94
C LEU A 230 5.92 9.19 15.17
N LYS A 231 7.00 9.81 15.67
CA LYS A 231 7.08 11.26 15.91
C LYS A 231 7.34 12.05 14.62
N LEU A 232 6.37 12.06 13.69
CA LEU A 232 6.55 12.61 12.33
C LEU A 232 7.03 14.08 12.28
N ARG A 233 6.69 14.91 13.27
CA ARG A 233 7.06 16.33 13.31
C ARG A 233 8.55 16.57 13.59
N ASN A 234 9.13 15.75 14.47
CA ASN A 234 10.46 15.98 15.04
C ASN A 234 11.45 14.84 14.76
N GLY A 235 10.98 13.76 14.13
CA GLY A 235 11.76 12.58 13.80
C GLY A 235 12.18 12.54 12.32
N PRO A 236 13.02 11.56 11.96
CA PRO A 236 13.34 11.28 10.57
C PRO A 236 12.10 10.87 9.77
N ALA A 237 12.20 10.92 8.44
CA ALA A 237 11.16 10.35 7.60
C ALA A 237 11.08 8.83 7.83
N ILE A 238 9.88 8.26 7.71
CA ILE A 238 9.64 6.83 7.87
C ILE A 238 9.18 6.27 6.52
N GLN A 239 9.92 5.32 5.96
CA GLN A 239 9.49 4.57 4.78
C GLN A 239 8.88 3.25 5.22
N THR A 240 7.59 3.06 4.98
CA THR A 240 6.91 1.78 5.23
C THR A 240 7.02 0.85 4.02
N TYR A 241 6.84 -0.45 4.27
CA TYR A 241 6.94 -1.50 3.26
C TYR A 241 5.73 -2.43 3.29
N GLN A 242 5.32 -2.87 2.11
CA GLN A 242 4.30 -3.90 1.93
C GLN A 242 4.96 -5.21 1.49
N HIS A 243 4.63 -6.30 2.16
CA HIS A 243 5.02 -7.63 1.70
C HIS A 243 4.11 -8.10 0.55
N ARG A 244 4.74 -8.56 -0.54
CA ARG A 244 4.05 -9.18 -1.68
C ARG A 244 4.86 -10.34 -2.21
N LYS A 245 4.28 -11.53 -2.21
CA LYS A 245 4.81 -12.66 -2.96
C LYS A 245 4.25 -12.63 -4.38
N ARG A 246 5.04 -12.09 -5.31
CA ARG A 246 4.88 -12.38 -6.74
C ARG A 246 5.97 -13.41 -7.13
N PRO A 247 5.67 -14.41 -7.98
CA PRO A 247 6.61 -15.48 -8.30
C PRO A 247 7.97 -15.03 -8.88
N GLU A 248 8.04 -13.80 -9.40
CA GLU A 248 9.20 -13.29 -10.16
C GLU A 248 9.77 -11.98 -9.59
N ASP A 249 9.33 -11.54 -8.41
CA ASP A 249 9.60 -10.18 -7.92
C ASP A 249 10.04 -10.12 -6.45
N ARG A 250 10.56 -8.95 -6.04
CA ARG A 250 10.99 -8.68 -4.66
C ARG A 250 9.84 -8.91 -3.69
N SER A 251 10.16 -9.48 -2.53
CA SER A 251 9.18 -9.82 -1.49
C SER A 251 8.65 -8.59 -0.74
N LEU A 252 9.39 -7.47 -0.76
CA LEU A 252 9.09 -6.24 -0.03
C LEU A 252 9.12 -5.02 -0.97
N TRP A 253 8.06 -4.21 -0.92
CA TRP A 253 7.88 -3.05 -1.77
C TRP A 253 7.76 -1.78 -0.93
N PRO A 254 8.47 -0.70 -1.28
CA PRO A 254 8.21 0.61 -0.69
C PRO A 254 6.74 0.97 -0.86
N ALA A 255 6.10 1.35 0.24
CA ALA A 255 4.70 1.74 0.26
C ALA A 255 4.56 3.24 0.54
N ILE A 256 4.34 3.60 1.79
CA ILE A 256 4.04 4.98 2.19
C ILE A 256 5.28 5.58 2.87
N ARG A 257 5.72 6.74 2.38
CA ARG A 257 6.71 7.59 3.06
C ARG A 257 6.00 8.62 3.94
N LEU A 258 6.24 8.56 5.24
CA LEU A 258 5.72 9.48 6.24
C LEU A 258 6.82 10.48 6.62
N SER A 259 6.51 11.76 6.68
CA SER A 259 7.45 12.81 7.05
C SER A 259 6.74 14.01 7.67
N ALA A 260 7.49 14.96 8.24
CA ALA A 260 6.94 16.24 8.65
C ALA A 260 6.21 16.96 7.49
N GLY A 261 6.78 16.88 6.27
CA GLY A 261 6.15 17.42 5.06
C GLY A 261 4.79 16.77 4.76
N SER A 262 4.63 15.49 5.09
CA SER A 262 3.35 14.78 4.96
C SER A 262 2.27 15.30 5.93
N LEU A 263 2.63 16.03 6.99
CA LEU A 263 1.65 16.71 7.86
C LEU A 263 1.17 18.04 7.26
N SER A 264 2.00 18.67 6.41
CA SER A 264 1.77 20.00 5.83
C SER A 264 1.41 20.00 4.36
N GLU A 265 1.55 18.87 3.66
CA GLU A 265 1.01 18.65 2.32
C GLU A 265 -0.53 18.65 2.41
N VAL A 266 -1.07 19.84 2.56
CA VAL A 266 -2.38 20.19 2.05
C VAL A 266 -2.24 20.05 0.55
N GLU A 267 -3.08 19.24 -0.10
CA GLU A 267 -3.31 19.37 -1.53
C GLU A 267 -3.81 20.79 -1.76
N ARG A 268 -2.89 21.72 -1.99
CA ARG A 268 -3.27 23.05 -2.44
C ARG A 268 -3.76 22.85 -3.87
N PRO A 269 -4.93 23.41 -4.22
CA PRO A 269 -5.30 23.53 -5.63
C PRO A 269 -4.11 24.12 -6.39
N LEU A 270 -3.85 23.60 -7.60
CA LEU A 270 -2.80 24.14 -8.46
C LEU A 270 -3.00 25.66 -8.57
N GLY A 271 -1.94 26.43 -8.35
CA GLY A 271 -1.96 27.87 -8.59
C GLY A 271 -2.26 28.18 -10.06
N ALA A 272 -2.58 29.43 -10.38
CA ALA A 272 -2.85 29.84 -11.76
C ALA A 272 -1.66 29.53 -12.69
N GLU A 273 -0.43 29.75 -12.22
CA GLU A 273 0.81 29.44 -12.95
C GLU A 273 0.99 27.92 -13.15
N GLU A 274 0.78 27.12 -12.10
CA GLU A 274 0.89 25.66 -12.18
C GLU A 274 -0.21 25.07 -13.09
N THR A 275 -1.40 25.66 -13.09
CA THR A 275 -2.51 25.30 -13.98
C THR A 275 -2.17 25.63 -15.44
N ALA A 276 -1.57 26.79 -15.69
CA ALA A 276 -1.10 27.17 -17.03
C ALA A 276 0.01 26.23 -17.53
N LEU A 277 1.00 25.93 -16.68
CA LEU A 277 2.06 24.98 -17.00
C LEU A 277 1.50 23.57 -17.26
N ALA A 278 0.54 23.11 -16.47
CA ALA A 278 -0.10 21.83 -16.68
C ALA A 278 -0.89 21.78 -18.01
N ALA A 279 -1.53 22.89 -18.39
CA ALA A 279 -2.20 23.01 -19.68
C ALA A 279 -1.20 22.98 -20.86
N GLU A 280 -0.05 23.64 -20.72
CA GLU A 280 1.04 23.60 -21.69
C GLU A 280 1.61 22.18 -21.86
N ILE A 281 1.87 21.48 -20.75
CA ILE A 281 2.32 20.07 -20.79
C ILE A 281 1.27 19.19 -21.48
N ARG A 282 -0.02 19.39 -21.18
CA ARG A 282 -1.11 18.63 -21.82
C ARG A 282 -1.20 18.91 -23.33
N SER A 283 -0.93 20.13 -23.79
CA SER A 283 -0.90 20.41 -25.23
C SER A 283 0.24 19.69 -25.94
N VAL A 284 1.42 19.58 -25.29
CA VAL A 284 2.55 18.79 -25.81
C VAL A 284 2.16 17.32 -25.95
N PHE A 285 1.45 16.75 -24.97
CA PHE A 285 0.96 15.37 -25.08
C PHE A 285 -0.08 15.19 -26.17
N ALA A 286 -0.99 16.16 -26.37
CA ALA A 286 -1.98 16.11 -27.44
C ALA A 286 -1.32 16.16 -28.84
N GLU A 287 -0.26 16.96 -28.99
CA GLU A 287 0.53 16.99 -30.21
C GLU A 287 1.28 15.68 -30.44
N THR A 288 1.97 15.20 -29.40
CA THR A 288 2.70 13.93 -29.44
C THR A 288 1.77 12.77 -29.82
N LEU A 289 0.55 12.71 -29.25
CA LEU A 289 -0.42 11.68 -29.60
C LEU A 289 -0.81 11.75 -31.09
N ARG A 290 -1.02 12.95 -31.65
CA ARG A 290 -1.32 13.11 -33.08
C ARG A 290 -0.18 12.61 -33.96
N GLU A 291 1.06 12.91 -33.60
CA GLU A 291 2.25 12.41 -34.30
C GLU A 291 2.34 10.88 -34.24
N VAL A 292 2.09 10.29 -33.07
CA VAL A 292 2.11 8.84 -32.87
C VAL A 292 0.98 8.16 -33.66
N VAL A 293 -0.23 8.73 -33.68
CA VAL A 293 -1.35 8.26 -34.54
C VAL A 293 -0.96 8.33 -36.01
N GLY A 294 -0.39 9.46 -36.46
CA GLY A 294 0.05 9.64 -37.85
C GLY A 294 1.11 8.62 -38.26
N TYR A 295 2.12 8.42 -37.40
CA TYR A 295 3.16 7.41 -37.59
C TYR A 295 2.57 5.99 -37.64
N SER A 296 1.62 5.69 -36.74
CA SER A 296 0.95 4.39 -36.69
C SER A 296 0.17 4.11 -37.97
N LEU A 297 -0.53 5.12 -38.52
CA LEU A 297 -1.27 4.99 -39.78
C LEU A 297 -0.34 4.84 -40.98
N GLU A 298 0.75 5.62 -41.04
CA GLU A 298 1.76 5.51 -42.09
C GLU A 298 2.35 4.10 -42.09
N LYS A 299 2.69 3.57 -40.91
CA LYS A 299 3.20 2.20 -40.75
C LYS A 299 2.17 1.15 -41.13
N ALA A 300 0.92 1.26 -40.68
CA ALA A 300 -0.15 0.33 -41.05
C ALA A 300 -0.36 0.31 -42.57
N SER A 301 -0.32 1.46 -43.24
CA SER A 301 -0.51 1.57 -44.70
C SER A 301 0.63 0.95 -45.51
N ARG A 302 1.87 0.98 -44.98
CA ARG A 302 3.04 0.33 -45.59
C ARG A 302 3.10 -1.16 -45.31
N THR A 303 2.36 -1.63 -44.32
CA THR A 303 2.42 -2.99 -43.79
C THR A 303 1.13 -3.73 -44.14
N THR A 304 0.79 -3.84 -45.43
CA THR A 304 -0.44 -4.48 -45.91
C THR A 304 -0.52 -6.00 -45.70
N ALA A 305 0.41 -6.64 -44.96
CA ALA A 305 0.42 -8.09 -44.81
C ALA A 305 1.15 -8.65 -43.58
N PHE A 306 1.41 -7.86 -42.52
CA PHE A 306 2.20 -8.36 -41.38
C PHE A 306 1.34 -8.62 -40.15
N THR A 307 1.08 -9.89 -39.86
CA THR A 307 0.32 -10.37 -38.69
C THR A 307 1.23 -10.81 -37.52
N GLY A 308 2.50 -10.39 -37.54
CA GLY A 308 3.51 -10.78 -36.54
C GLY A 308 3.69 -9.77 -35.39
N PRO A 309 4.60 -10.04 -34.44
CA PRO A 309 4.98 -9.09 -33.39
C PRO A 309 5.46 -7.75 -33.97
N TRP A 310 5.23 -6.65 -33.27
CA TRP A 310 5.56 -5.28 -33.74
C TRP A 310 7.01 -5.12 -34.26
N PHE A 311 7.95 -5.89 -33.71
CA PHE A 311 9.37 -5.83 -34.08
C PHE A 311 9.76 -6.74 -35.26
N ALA A 312 8.88 -7.62 -35.72
CA ALA A 312 9.25 -8.62 -36.71
C ALA A 312 9.32 -8.05 -38.16
N GLY A 313 8.97 -6.77 -38.35
CA GLY A 313 9.29 -5.99 -39.55
C GLY A 313 10.54 -5.09 -39.44
N LEU A 314 11.27 -5.12 -38.32
CA LEU A 314 12.52 -4.36 -38.15
C LEU A 314 13.71 -5.18 -38.65
N GLU A 315 14.69 -4.57 -39.31
CA GLU A 315 16.00 -5.20 -39.53
C GLU A 315 16.98 -4.81 -38.41
N PRO A 316 17.67 -5.79 -37.76
CA PRO A 316 17.72 -7.20 -38.07
C PRO A 316 16.71 -8.00 -37.21
N GLY A 317 15.56 -8.36 -37.79
CA GLY A 317 14.46 -9.00 -37.07
C GLY A 317 14.78 -10.43 -36.62
N VAL A 318 15.62 -11.15 -37.36
CA VAL A 318 16.00 -12.54 -37.07
C VAL A 318 16.82 -12.69 -35.78
N PRO A 319 17.87 -11.86 -35.52
CA PRO A 319 18.53 -11.82 -34.20
C PRO A 319 17.60 -11.45 -33.03
N LEU A 320 16.71 -10.47 -33.20
CA LEU A 320 15.79 -10.03 -32.15
C LEU A 320 14.76 -11.12 -31.79
N LEU A 321 14.26 -11.86 -32.78
CA LEU A 321 13.35 -13.01 -32.58
C LEU A 321 14.00 -14.14 -31.76
N ARG A 322 15.30 -14.38 -31.91
CA ARG A 322 16.02 -15.43 -31.16
C ARG A 322 16.24 -15.07 -29.70
N GLY A 323 16.47 -13.79 -29.40
CA GLY A 323 16.70 -13.32 -28.03
C GLY A 323 15.43 -13.21 -27.18
N ARG A 324 14.24 -13.18 -27.80
CA ARG A 324 12.96 -12.83 -27.16
C ARG A 324 13.08 -11.72 -26.09
N PRO A 325 13.78 -10.61 -26.35
CA PRO A 325 14.12 -9.65 -25.29
C PRO A 325 12.92 -8.84 -24.78
N PHE A 326 11.79 -8.87 -25.48
CA PHE A 326 10.63 -8.04 -25.18
C PHE A 326 9.33 -8.86 -25.06
N PRO A 327 8.41 -8.47 -24.17
CA PRO A 327 7.05 -9.02 -24.16
C PRO A 327 6.36 -8.76 -25.51
N LEU A 328 5.44 -9.65 -25.89
CA LEU A 328 4.58 -9.48 -27.06
C LEU A 328 3.64 -8.29 -26.83
N LEU A 329 4.10 -7.09 -27.16
CA LEU A 329 3.24 -5.93 -27.24
C LEU A 329 2.45 -6.02 -28.55
N PRO A 330 1.14 -5.71 -28.52
CA PRO A 330 0.38 -5.56 -29.76
C PRO A 330 0.99 -4.43 -30.60
N PRO A 331 0.78 -4.43 -31.92
CA PRO A 331 1.31 -3.39 -32.79
C PRO A 331 0.67 -2.04 -32.42
N LEU A 332 1.36 -0.95 -32.78
CA LEU A 332 1.02 0.40 -32.31
C LEU A 332 -0.42 0.79 -32.70
N GLU A 333 -0.88 0.37 -33.88
CA GLU A 333 -2.24 0.59 -34.40
C GLU A 333 -3.33 -0.16 -33.63
N ALA A 334 -2.97 -1.16 -32.82
CA ALA A 334 -3.88 -1.83 -31.91
C ALA A 334 -3.90 -1.19 -30.51
N LEU A 335 -2.86 -0.41 -30.16
CA LEU A 335 -2.77 0.34 -28.91
C LEU A 335 -3.40 1.74 -29.03
N ILE A 336 -3.28 2.34 -30.21
CA ILE A 336 -3.67 3.73 -30.47
C ILE A 336 -4.53 3.74 -31.74
N GLN A 337 -5.74 4.28 -31.63
CA GLN A 337 -6.74 4.32 -32.68
C GLN A 337 -6.97 5.75 -33.19
N VAL A 338 -7.48 5.83 -34.42
CA VAL A 338 -7.94 7.11 -34.98
C VAL A 338 -9.14 7.59 -34.16
N GLY A 339 -8.98 8.75 -33.52
CA GLY A 339 -9.99 9.33 -32.63
C GLY A 339 -9.62 9.28 -31.15
N ASP A 340 -8.47 8.71 -30.79
CA ASP A 340 -7.94 8.86 -29.44
C ASP A 340 -7.53 10.32 -29.20
N GLU A 341 -7.92 10.86 -28.05
CA GLU A 341 -7.69 12.26 -27.69
C GLU A 341 -7.01 12.36 -26.31
N VAL A 342 -6.19 13.39 -26.11
CA VAL A 342 -5.70 13.77 -24.77
C VAL A 342 -6.69 14.77 -24.18
N ALA A 343 -7.24 14.46 -23.02
CA ALA A 343 -8.07 15.41 -22.29
C ALA A 343 -7.22 16.62 -21.87
N LEU A 344 -7.51 17.79 -22.43
CA LEU A 344 -6.79 19.04 -22.14
C LEU A 344 -7.24 19.68 -20.82
N ASP A 345 -8.44 19.34 -20.36
CA ASP A 345 -8.96 19.77 -19.07
C ASP A 345 -8.83 18.65 -18.02
N PRO A 346 -8.40 18.97 -16.80
CA PRO A 346 -8.47 18.03 -15.69
C PRO A 346 -9.95 17.80 -15.38
N ARG A 347 -10.50 16.68 -15.83
CA ARG A 347 -11.85 16.28 -15.44
C ARG A 347 -11.81 15.94 -13.95
N LEU A 348 -12.38 16.82 -13.12
CA LEU A 348 -12.62 16.57 -11.69
C LEU A 348 -13.32 15.23 -11.44
N GLU A 349 -14.09 14.76 -12.42
CA GLU A 349 -14.89 13.54 -12.38
C GLU A 349 -14.17 12.31 -12.96
N ALA A 350 -13.09 12.46 -13.73
CA ALA A 350 -12.43 11.33 -14.42
C ALA A 350 -11.48 10.52 -13.54
N TYR A 351 -11.29 10.90 -12.29
CA TYR A 351 -10.69 10.00 -11.29
C TYR A 351 -11.70 8.99 -10.72
N ALA A 352 -12.99 9.09 -11.10
CA ALA A 352 -13.96 8.02 -10.92
C ALA A 352 -13.99 7.18 -12.20
N PHE A 353 -13.43 5.97 -12.14
CA PHE A 353 -13.49 5.00 -13.23
C PHE A 353 -14.94 4.54 -13.45
N ASP A 354 -15.65 5.14 -14.41
CA ASP A 354 -16.92 4.61 -14.89
C ASP A 354 -16.73 3.79 -16.18
N LYS A 355 -17.43 2.65 -16.25
CA LYS A 355 -17.13 1.49 -17.10
C LYS A 355 -17.70 1.54 -18.52
N ASP A 356 -17.68 2.69 -19.21
CA ASP A 356 -18.20 2.78 -20.59
C ASP A 356 -17.11 3.21 -21.60
N PRO A 357 -16.93 2.51 -22.75
CA PRO A 357 -15.72 2.58 -23.55
C PRO A 357 -15.84 3.68 -24.60
N LYS A 358 -15.42 4.90 -24.23
CA LYS A 358 -14.66 5.73 -25.18
C LYS A 358 -13.22 5.72 -24.71
N ARG A 359 -12.35 5.04 -25.47
CA ARG A 359 -10.93 4.88 -25.12
C ARG A 359 -10.26 6.24 -25.16
N VAL A 360 -9.90 6.75 -24.01
CA VAL A 360 -8.93 7.84 -23.86
C VAL A 360 -7.57 7.15 -23.70
N CYS A 361 -6.58 7.51 -24.52
CA CYS A 361 -5.25 6.92 -24.43
C CYS A 361 -4.59 7.32 -23.11
N GLU A 362 -4.56 6.39 -22.16
CA GLU A 362 -3.66 6.43 -21.01
C GLU A 362 -2.43 5.56 -21.29
N PRO A 363 -1.24 5.92 -20.79
CA PRO A 363 -0.01 5.15 -21.02
C PRO A 363 -0.17 3.69 -20.53
N PRO A 364 0.38 2.69 -21.26
CA PRO A 364 -0.13 1.32 -21.18
C PRO A 364 0.22 0.62 -19.86
N ARG A 365 -0.82 0.20 -19.12
CA ARG A 365 -0.81 -0.93 -18.19
C ARG A 365 -0.83 -2.24 -19.00
N VAL A 366 0.23 -3.04 -18.91
CA VAL A 366 0.26 -4.41 -19.46
C VAL A 366 -0.63 -5.32 -18.58
N CYS A 367 -1.85 -5.60 -19.04
CA CYS A 367 -2.75 -6.56 -18.37
C CYS A 367 -3.07 -7.73 -19.32
N ARG A 368 -2.51 -8.91 -19.02
CA ARG A 368 -2.87 -10.19 -19.63
C ARG A 368 -4.23 -10.65 -19.10
N ARG A 369 -5.21 -10.83 -19.99
CA ARG A 369 -6.32 -11.78 -19.80
C ARG A 369 -6.43 -12.66 -21.03
N LEU A 370 -6.03 -13.91 -20.88
CA LEU A 370 -6.44 -15.01 -21.75
C LEU A 370 -7.51 -15.80 -20.97
N GLN A 371 -8.76 -15.73 -21.42
CA GLN A 371 -9.73 -16.77 -21.13
C GLN A 371 -10.51 -17.14 -22.40
N SER A 372 -10.40 -18.44 -22.70
CA SER A 372 -11.38 -19.34 -23.31
C SER A 372 -12.17 -18.89 -24.55
N VAL A 373 -11.90 -19.57 -25.66
CA VAL A 373 -12.95 -19.88 -26.65
C VAL A 373 -13.12 -21.40 -26.69
N ARG A 374 -14.32 -21.84 -26.29
CA ARG A 374 -14.86 -23.16 -26.61
C ARG A 374 -15.34 -23.16 -28.05
N GLY A 375 -15.15 -24.32 -28.69
CA GLY A 375 -16.08 -24.84 -29.70
C GLY A 375 -15.53 -24.82 -31.11
N TRP A 376 -15.16 -26.00 -31.62
CA TRP A 376 -15.61 -26.51 -32.91
C TRP A 376 -15.61 -28.04 -32.84
N SER A 377 -16.75 -28.63 -33.19
CA SER A 377 -17.04 -30.06 -33.37
C SER A 377 -17.08 -30.31 -34.88
N HIS A 378 -16.53 -31.39 -35.44
CA HIS A 378 -17.20 -32.69 -35.70
C HIS A 378 -16.24 -33.61 -36.48
N GLY A 379 -16.45 -34.94 -36.36
CA GLY A 379 -16.09 -35.95 -37.37
C GLY A 379 -15.00 -36.94 -36.91
N GLN A 380 -15.36 -38.00 -36.18
CA GLN A 380 -15.71 -39.37 -36.66
C GLN A 380 -14.52 -40.33 -36.86
N THR A 381 -14.53 -41.37 -36.01
CA THR A 381 -14.19 -42.80 -36.23
C THR A 381 -12.86 -43.20 -36.89
N HIS A 382 -12.00 -43.92 -36.17
CA HIS A 382 -11.92 -45.40 -36.28
C HIS A 382 -11.01 -46.04 -35.20
N THR A 383 -11.43 -47.27 -34.89
CA THR A 383 -10.97 -48.37 -34.03
C THR A 383 -9.48 -48.78 -34.14
N VAL A 384 -8.92 -49.33 -33.05
CA VAL A 384 -8.31 -50.68 -32.90
C VAL A 384 -7.12 -50.70 -31.91
N PHE A 385 -7.24 -51.61 -30.93
CA PHE A 385 -6.22 -52.29 -30.11
C PHE A 385 -4.74 -52.14 -30.47
N SER A 386 -3.90 -51.83 -29.48
CA SER A 386 -3.05 -52.77 -28.71
C SER A 386 -2.22 -52.01 -27.67
#